data_AF-A0A9X5JSB3-F1
#
_entry.id   AF-A0A9X5JSB3-F1
#
_cell.length_a   1.000
_cell.length_b   1.000
_cell.length_c   1.000
_cell.angle_alpha   90.00
_cell.angle_beta   90.00
_cell.angle_gamma   90.00
#
_symmetry.space_group_name_H-M   'P 1'
#
loop_
_entity.id
_entity.type
_entity.pdbx_description
1 polymer ?
#
loop_
_entity_poly.entity_id
_entity_poly.type
_entity_poly.pdbx_seq_one_letter_code
_entity_poly.pdbx_strand_id
1 'polypeptide(L)'
;MTLAMMNTHKAFKALQLAGVSDQQAEAMVEIFTEMQQDNALSRSDLMKAGEGITGSIKELDVRLIGVIKELDDRLSGDIRELDVRLTGAIKELDDRLSGAIRELDDRLSGAIRELDDRLSGVIRELDFRLTNAIKDLDIRLSGEIKALDVRLTRVEARLDRIEKDIEVIKADVSALKTDMRWIKRLLMVMATTMVIAAIKYIFS
;
A
#
# COMPACT_ATOMS: atom_id res chain seq x y z
N MET A 1 -60.24 -61.71 32.69
CA MET A 1 -61.17 -61.85 33.82
C MET A 1 -62.57 -61.96 33.26
N THR A 2 -63.25 -63.07 33.51
CA THR A 2 -64.70 -63.21 33.27
C THR A 2 -65.42 -62.50 34.41
N LEU A 3 -66.31 -61.54 34.11
CA LEU A 3 -67.27 -61.09 35.11
C LEU A 3 -68.14 -62.31 35.46
N ALA A 4 -68.03 -62.79 36.70
CA ALA A 4 -68.94 -63.81 37.19
C ALA A 4 -70.31 -63.14 37.35
N MET A 5 -71.22 -63.36 36.39
CA MET A 5 -72.58 -62.87 36.49
C MET A 5 -73.24 -63.39 37.78
N MET A 6 -73.92 -62.49 38.50
CA MET A 6 -74.60 -62.82 39.74
C MET A 6 -75.57 -63.99 39.52
N ASN A 7 -75.44 -65.05 40.31
CA ASN A 7 -76.38 -66.16 40.25
C ASN A 7 -77.70 -65.74 40.91
N THR A 8 -78.64 -65.27 40.09
CA THR A 8 -79.94 -64.72 40.50
C THR A 8 -80.72 -65.67 41.40
N HIS A 9 -80.66 -66.97 41.13
CA HIS A 9 -81.32 -67.99 41.93
C HIS A 9 -80.73 -68.14 43.35
N LYS A 10 -79.39 -68.08 43.48
CA LYS A 10 -78.72 -68.11 44.79
C LYS A 10 -78.96 -66.81 45.56
N ALA A 11 -78.93 -65.67 44.87
CA ALA A 11 -79.18 -64.36 45.48
C ALA A 11 -80.63 -64.24 46.00
N PHE A 12 -81.61 -64.67 45.21
CA PHE A 12 -83.02 -64.72 45.59
C PHE A 12 -83.26 -65.59 46.84
N LYS A 13 -82.69 -66.80 46.87
CA LYS A 13 -82.77 -67.69 48.05
C LYS A 13 -82.11 -67.10 49.31
N ALA A 14 -81.00 -66.39 49.15
CA ALA A 14 -80.33 -65.74 50.28
C ALA A 14 -81.17 -64.62 50.89
N LEU A 15 -81.92 -63.88 50.06
CA LEU A 15 -82.85 -62.84 50.51
C LEU A 15 -84.08 -63.44 51.24
N GLN A 16 -84.63 -64.54 50.73
CA GLN A 16 -85.69 -65.30 51.42
C GLN A 16 -85.23 -65.78 52.81
N LEU A 17 -84.01 -66.32 52.91
CA LEU A 17 -83.42 -66.76 54.18
C LEU A 17 -83.17 -65.60 55.16
N ALA A 18 -82.99 -64.38 54.65
CA ALA A 18 -82.86 -63.16 55.45
C ALA A 18 -84.22 -62.56 55.85
N GLY A 19 -85.34 -63.20 55.51
CA GLY A 19 -86.70 -62.76 55.88
C GLY A 19 -87.34 -61.75 54.93
N VAL A 20 -86.77 -61.56 53.73
CA VAL A 20 -87.35 -60.70 52.68
C VAL A 20 -88.50 -61.45 52.01
N SER A 21 -89.66 -60.78 51.81
CA SER A 21 -90.80 -61.38 51.10
C SER A 21 -90.49 -61.65 49.63
N ASP A 22 -91.17 -62.62 49.01
CA ASP A 22 -90.89 -63.02 47.62
C ASP A 22 -90.91 -61.85 46.63
N GLN A 23 -91.91 -60.96 46.73
CA GLN A 23 -92.00 -59.76 45.89
C GLN A 23 -90.86 -58.77 46.12
N GLN A 24 -90.42 -58.60 47.37
CA GLN A 24 -89.30 -57.71 47.70
C GLN A 24 -87.96 -58.32 47.27
N ALA A 25 -87.79 -59.64 47.40
CA ALA A 25 -86.58 -60.35 46.99
C ALA A 25 -86.42 -60.34 45.46
N GLU A 26 -87.53 -60.46 44.73
CA GLU A 26 -87.56 -60.37 43.26
C GLU A 26 -87.15 -58.96 42.80
N ALA A 27 -87.80 -57.92 43.33
CA ALA A 27 -87.48 -56.53 43.00
C ALA A 27 -86.02 -56.15 43.36
N MET A 28 -85.50 -56.63 44.49
CA MET A 28 -84.10 -56.39 44.86
C MET A 28 -83.13 -57.11 43.92
N VAL A 29 -83.37 -58.37 43.58
CA VAL A 29 -82.51 -59.12 42.64
C VAL A 29 -82.54 -58.47 41.27
N GLU A 30 -83.71 -58.04 40.80
CA GLU A 30 -83.91 -57.32 39.54
C GLU A 30 -83.12 -56.00 39.52
N ILE A 31 -83.29 -55.14 40.53
CA ILE A 31 -82.51 -53.88 40.67
C ILE A 31 -81.00 -54.15 40.69
N PHE A 32 -80.53 -55.16 41.43
CA PHE A 32 -79.11 -55.50 41.50
C PHE A 32 -78.58 -56.13 40.20
N THR A 33 -79.42 -56.84 39.44
CA THR A 33 -79.02 -57.36 38.12
C THR A 33 -78.95 -56.25 37.10
N GLU A 34 -79.95 -55.35 37.04
CA GLU A 34 -79.92 -54.16 36.19
C GLU A 34 -78.73 -53.26 36.52
N MET A 35 -78.47 -52.99 37.80
CA MET A 35 -77.33 -52.17 38.23
C MET A 35 -75.97 -52.81 37.89
N GLN A 36 -75.84 -54.14 37.97
CA GLN A 36 -74.64 -54.83 37.50
C GLN A 36 -74.51 -54.81 35.99
N GLN A 37 -75.62 -54.85 35.26
CA GLN A 37 -75.65 -54.85 33.80
C GLN A 37 -75.31 -53.47 33.23
N ASP A 38 -75.79 -52.40 33.87
CA ASP A 38 -75.50 -51.00 33.51
C ASP A 38 -74.06 -50.57 33.86
N ASN A 39 -73.45 -51.18 34.90
CA ASN A 39 -72.10 -50.85 35.35
C ASN A 39 -71.01 -51.81 34.82
N ALA A 40 -71.39 -52.83 34.05
CA ALA A 40 -70.45 -53.81 33.49
C ALA A 40 -70.01 -53.41 32.07
N LEU A 41 -68.78 -52.89 31.96
CA LEU A 41 -68.09 -52.89 30.67
C LEU A 41 -67.82 -54.33 30.23
N SER A 42 -68.29 -54.71 29.04
CA SER A 42 -68.00 -56.03 28.52
C SER A 42 -66.53 -56.11 28.08
N ARG A 43 -65.98 -57.34 28.05
CA ARG A 43 -64.67 -57.59 27.45
C ARG A 43 -64.59 -57.09 25.99
N SER A 44 -65.72 -57.10 25.28
CA SER A 44 -65.80 -56.58 23.91
C SER A 44 -65.63 -55.07 23.86
N ASP A 45 -66.19 -54.32 24.83
CA ASP A 45 -66.10 -52.85 24.86
C ASP A 45 -64.66 -52.40 25.16
N LEU A 46 -64.01 -53.09 26.11
CA LEU A 46 -62.59 -52.87 26.39
C LEU A 46 -61.69 -53.23 25.21
N MET A 47 -61.98 -54.30 24.46
CA MET A 47 -61.25 -54.63 23.22
C MET A 47 -61.42 -53.54 22.17
N LYS A 48 -62.66 -53.08 21.92
CA LYS A 48 -62.93 -51.99 20.97
C LYS A 48 -62.21 -50.70 21.37
N ALA A 49 -62.22 -50.35 22.65
CA ALA A 49 -61.50 -49.18 23.16
C ALA A 49 -59.98 -49.32 22.98
N GLY A 50 -59.41 -50.50 23.27
CA GLY A 50 -57.99 -50.80 23.07
C GLY A 50 -57.56 -50.77 21.60
N GLU A 51 -58.39 -51.29 20.71
CA GLU A 51 -58.20 -51.21 19.25
C GLU A 51 -58.26 -49.75 18.77
N GLY A 52 -59.23 -48.97 19.26
CA GLY A 52 -59.34 -47.53 18.98
C GLY A 52 -58.11 -46.75 19.42
N ILE A 53 -57.63 -46.97 20.65
CA ILE A 53 -56.41 -46.32 21.16
C ILE A 53 -55.20 -46.71 20.31
N THR A 54 -55.05 -47.99 19.99
CA THR A 54 -53.95 -48.49 19.15
C THR A 54 -54.00 -47.85 17.75
N GLY A 55 -55.20 -47.69 17.19
CA GLY A 55 -55.43 -46.98 15.93
C GLY A 55 -54.98 -45.51 16.01
N SER A 56 -55.45 -44.77 17.03
CA SER A 56 -55.08 -43.37 17.24
C SER A 56 -53.57 -43.18 17.45
N ILE A 57 -52.91 -44.10 18.17
CA ILE A 57 -51.45 -44.07 18.35
C ILE A 57 -50.74 -44.24 17.01
N LYS A 58 -51.17 -45.20 16.18
CA LYS A 58 -50.58 -45.39 14.84
C LYS A 58 -50.79 -44.19 13.94
N GLU A 59 -51.97 -43.57 13.99
CA GLU A 59 -52.25 -42.35 13.21
C GLU A 59 -51.34 -41.19 13.66
N LEU A 60 -51.19 -40.99 14.97
CA LEU A 60 -50.28 -39.99 15.53
C LEU A 60 -48.83 -40.24 15.13
N ASP A 61 -48.38 -41.50 15.16
CA ASP A 61 -47.02 -41.89 14.78
C ASP A 61 -46.75 -41.57 13.30
N VAL A 62 -47.67 -41.94 12.40
CA VAL A 62 -47.59 -41.59 10.97
C VAL A 62 -47.55 -40.08 10.77
N ARG A 63 -48.40 -39.32 11.48
CA ARG A 63 -48.43 -37.86 11.39
C ARG A 63 -47.13 -37.23 11.89
N LEU A 64 -46.59 -37.70 13.01
CA LEU A 64 -45.33 -37.20 13.57
C LEU A 64 -44.15 -37.46 12.63
N ILE A 65 -44.06 -38.68 12.07
CA ILE A 65 -43.05 -39.01 11.06
C ILE A 65 -43.16 -38.07 9.85
N GLY A 66 -44.39 -37.80 9.39
CA GLY A 66 -44.63 -36.88 8.28
C GLY A 66 -44.13 -35.46 8.58
N VAL A 67 -44.47 -34.90 9.74
CA VAL A 67 -44.05 -33.56 10.16
C VAL A 67 -42.53 -33.47 10.34
N ILE A 68 -41.90 -34.49 10.94
CA ILE A 68 -40.45 -34.53 11.11
C ILE A 68 -39.76 -34.52 9.75
N LYS A 69 -40.24 -35.31 8.80
CA LYS A 69 -39.69 -35.37 7.45
C LYS A 69 -39.84 -34.02 6.72
N GLU A 70 -41.01 -33.39 6.81
CA GLU A 70 -41.23 -32.08 6.19
C GLU A 70 -40.30 -31.01 6.77
N LEU A 71 -40.09 -31.01 8.10
CA LEU A 71 -39.15 -30.11 8.75
C LEU A 71 -37.70 -30.35 8.32
N ASP A 72 -37.29 -31.61 8.20
CA ASP A 72 -35.94 -31.99 7.74
C ASP A 72 -35.69 -31.55 6.29
N ASP A 73 -36.68 -31.79 5.41
CA ASP A 73 -36.64 -31.36 4.01
C ASP A 73 -36.54 -29.83 3.90
N ARG A 74 -37.31 -29.09 4.71
CA ARG A 74 -37.29 -27.62 4.75
C ARG A 74 -35.96 -27.09 5.26
N LEU A 75 -35.45 -27.59 6.39
CA LEU A 75 -34.16 -27.18 6.95
C LEU A 75 -33.02 -27.47 5.97
N SER A 76 -33.05 -28.63 5.33
CA SER A 76 -32.08 -28.99 4.29
C SER A 76 -32.17 -28.07 3.07
N GLY A 77 -33.36 -27.57 2.72
CA GLY A 77 -33.56 -26.55 1.69
C GLY A 77 -32.93 -25.22 2.08
N ASP A 78 -33.27 -24.72 3.28
CA ASP A 78 -32.78 -23.44 3.81
C ASP A 78 -31.25 -23.41 3.92
N ILE A 79 -30.64 -24.52 4.36
CA ILE A 79 -29.17 -24.66 4.45
C ILE A 79 -28.53 -24.56 3.06
N ARG A 80 -29.09 -25.22 2.04
CA ARG A 80 -28.57 -25.15 0.66
C ARG A 80 -28.71 -23.74 0.08
N GLU A 81 -29.82 -23.07 0.35
CA GLU A 81 -30.00 -21.69 -0.10
C GLU A 81 -28.99 -20.74 0.54
N LEU A 82 -28.75 -20.89 1.84
CA LEU A 82 -27.71 -20.13 2.55
C LEU A 82 -26.31 -20.39 1.97
N ASP A 83 -25.98 -21.65 1.68
CA ASP A 83 -24.69 -22.03 1.10
C ASP A 83 -24.46 -21.37 -0.27
N VAL A 84 -25.48 -21.39 -1.15
CA VAL A 84 -25.45 -20.71 -2.44
C VAL A 84 -25.27 -19.20 -2.28
N ARG A 85 -26.02 -18.58 -1.36
CA ARG A 85 -25.94 -17.13 -1.11
C ARG A 85 -24.57 -16.72 -0.58
N LEU A 86 -24.01 -17.47 0.37
CA LEU A 86 -22.69 -17.21 0.94
C LEU A 86 -21.58 -17.40 -0.10
N THR A 87 -21.65 -18.45 -0.90
CA THR A 87 -20.71 -18.70 -1.99
C THR A 87 -20.73 -17.57 -3.02
N GLY A 88 -21.93 -17.10 -3.38
CA GLY A 88 -22.10 -15.94 -4.27
C GLY A 88 -21.50 -14.66 -3.69
N ALA A 89 -21.78 -14.36 -2.42
CA ALA A 89 -21.25 -13.17 -1.75
C ALA A 89 -19.72 -13.18 -1.63
N ILE A 90 -19.13 -14.35 -1.34
CA ILE A 90 -17.67 -14.52 -1.29
C ILE A 90 -17.05 -14.23 -2.67
N LYS A 91 -17.66 -14.77 -3.74
CA LYS A 91 -17.18 -14.56 -5.10
C LYS A 91 -17.26 -13.08 -5.51
N GLU A 92 -18.36 -12.41 -5.20
CA GLU A 92 -18.51 -10.97 -5.49
C GLU A 92 -17.46 -10.15 -4.74
N LEU A 93 -17.18 -10.49 -3.48
CA LEU A 93 -16.14 -9.81 -2.70
C LEU A 93 -14.75 -10.04 -3.31
N ASP A 94 -14.44 -11.26 -3.75
CA ASP A 94 -13.17 -11.60 -4.40
C ASP A 94 -12.98 -10.83 -5.72
N ASP A 95 -14.02 -10.76 -6.54
CA ASP A 95 -14.03 -9.98 -7.79
C ASP A 95 -13.80 -8.49 -7.53
N ARG A 96 -14.46 -7.93 -6.50
CA ARG A 96 -14.30 -6.52 -6.08
C ARG A 96 -12.90 -6.23 -5.57
N LEU A 97 -12.34 -7.09 -4.72
CA LEU A 97 -10.98 -6.94 -4.20
C LEU A 97 -9.95 -7.04 -5.32
N SER A 98 -10.11 -8.02 -6.23
CA SER A 98 -9.26 -8.15 -7.41
C SER A 98 -9.33 -6.92 -8.31
N GLY A 99 -10.53 -6.33 -8.49
CA GLY A 99 -10.71 -5.07 -9.21
C GLY A 99 -9.96 -3.90 -8.57
N ALA A 100 -10.12 -3.73 -7.26
CA ALA A 100 -9.46 -2.66 -6.49
C ALA A 100 -7.92 -2.79 -6.52
N ILE A 101 -7.39 -4.01 -6.46
CA ILE A 101 -5.95 -4.26 -6.57
C ILE A 101 -5.42 -3.84 -7.95
N ARG A 102 -6.11 -4.19 -9.04
CA ARG A 102 -5.71 -3.77 -10.39
C ARG A 102 -5.73 -2.25 -10.56
N GLU A 103 -6.77 -1.58 -10.05
CA GLU A 103 -6.86 -0.13 -10.11
C GLU A 103 -5.69 0.55 -9.36
N LEU A 104 -5.31 0.03 -8.19
CA LEU A 104 -4.16 0.52 -7.45
C LEU A 104 -2.85 0.30 -8.21
N ASP A 105 -2.67 -0.86 -8.85
CA ASP A 105 -1.49 -1.18 -9.64
C ASP A 105 -1.35 -0.25 -10.86
N ASP A 106 -2.45 0.01 -11.57
CA ASP A 106 -2.51 0.95 -12.68
C ASP A 106 -2.15 2.38 -12.24
N ARG A 107 -2.70 2.81 -11.10
CA ARG A 107 -2.42 4.14 -10.53
C ARG A 107 -0.96 4.28 -10.11
N LEU A 108 -0.39 3.28 -9.46
CA LEU A 108 1.03 3.29 -9.06
C LEU A 108 1.94 3.29 -10.28
N SER A 109 1.65 2.45 -11.27
CA SER A 109 2.37 2.43 -12.54
C SER A 109 2.30 3.77 -13.27
N GLY A 110 1.14 4.43 -13.26
CA GLY A 110 0.97 5.79 -13.79
C GLY A 110 1.85 6.81 -13.07
N ALA A 111 1.81 6.83 -11.74
CA ALA A 111 2.60 7.75 -10.92
C ALA A 111 4.12 7.55 -11.11
N ILE A 112 4.57 6.31 -11.26
CA ILE A 112 5.99 5.99 -11.53
C ILE A 112 6.42 6.58 -12.89
N ARG A 113 5.61 6.41 -13.95
CA ARG A 113 5.93 6.98 -15.27
C ARG A 113 5.98 8.51 -15.25
N GLU A 114 5.03 9.15 -14.56
CA GLU A 114 5.04 10.61 -14.43
C GLU A 114 6.30 11.12 -13.71
N LEU A 115 6.73 10.42 -12.66
CA LEU A 115 7.96 10.75 -11.94
C LEU A 115 9.19 10.59 -12.84
N ASP A 116 9.27 9.52 -13.62
CA ASP A 116 10.36 9.25 -14.55
C ASP A 116 10.46 10.33 -15.65
N ASP A 117 9.33 10.73 -16.22
CA ASP A 117 9.25 11.81 -17.20
C ASP A 117 9.72 13.14 -16.61
N ARG A 118 9.30 13.45 -15.37
CA ARG A 118 9.71 14.67 -14.67
C ARG A 118 11.21 14.67 -14.37
N LEU A 119 11.77 13.56 -13.88
CA LEU A 119 13.20 13.44 -13.61
C LEU A 119 14.02 13.56 -14.90
N SER A 120 13.58 12.90 -15.96
CA SER A 120 14.19 13.02 -17.28
C SER A 120 14.17 14.46 -17.80
N GLY A 121 13.07 15.19 -17.59
CA GLY A 121 12.97 16.62 -17.90
C GLY A 121 13.99 17.47 -17.14
N VAL A 122 14.11 17.26 -15.83
CA VAL A 122 15.08 17.98 -14.98
C VAL A 122 16.51 17.70 -15.41
N ILE A 123 16.84 16.44 -15.73
CA ILE A 123 18.19 16.06 -16.19
C ILE A 123 18.54 16.79 -17.49
N ARG A 124 17.63 16.82 -18.48
CA ARG A 124 17.86 17.52 -19.75
C ARG A 124 18.06 19.03 -19.56
N GLU A 125 17.28 19.64 -18.68
CA GLU A 125 17.41 21.07 -18.38
C GLU A 125 18.75 21.38 -17.70
N LEU A 126 19.20 20.54 -16.76
CA LEU A 126 20.51 20.69 -16.12
C LEU A 126 21.65 20.50 -17.12
N ASP A 127 21.56 19.50 -17.99
CA ASP A 127 22.54 19.26 -19.05
C ASP A 127 22.68 20.45 -20.00
N PHE A 128 21.54 21.03 -20.42
CA PHE A 128 21.52 22.23 -21.25
C PHE A 128 22.17 23.43 -20.56
N ARG A 129 21.84 23.67 -19.28
CA ARG A 129 22.43 24.76 -18.48
C ARG A 129 23.94 24.59 -18.32
N LEU A 130 24.39 23.39 -17.97
CA LEU A 130 25.82 23.10 -17.81
C LEU A 130 26.57 23.27 -19.12
N THR A 131 26.02 22.76 -20.23
CA THR A 131 26.61 22.94 -21.56
C THR A 131 26.78 24.41 -21.92
N ASN A 132 25.78 25.25 -21.65
CA ASN A 132 25.86 26.68 -21.93
C ASN A 132 26.82 27.41 -21.00
N ALA A 133 26.85 27.05 -19.72
CA ALA A 133 27.80 27.62 -18.76
C ALA A 133 29.25 27.31 -19.15
N ILE A 134 29.53 26.10 -19.61
CA ILE A 134 30.85 25.70 -20.11
C ILE A 134 31.23 26.50 -21.36
N LYS A 135 30.31 26.66 -22.32
CA LYS A 135 30.55 27.47 -23.54
C LYS A 135 30.83 28.93 -23.21
N ASP A 136 30.07 29.53 -22.29
CA ASP A 136 30.27 30.92 -21.88
C ASP A 136 31.63 31.10 -21.18
N LEU A 137 32.02 30.14 -20.33
CA LEU A 137 33.34 30.15 -19.71
C LEU A 137 34.46 30.03 -20.74
N ASP A 138 34.32 29.16 -21.74
CA ASP A 138 35.28 28.98 -22.82
C ASP A 138 35.48 30.26 -23.65
N ILE A 139 34.38 30.97 -23.97
CA ILE A 139 34.42 32.26 -24.66
C ILE A 139 35.17 33.30 -23.82
N ARG A 140 34.86 33.40 -22.52
CA ARG A 140 35.50 34.36 -21.61
C ARG A 140 37.00 34.10 -21.49
N LEU A 141 37.39 32.85 -21.23
CA LEU A 141 38.80 32.45 -21.12
C LEU A 141 39.55 32.71 -22.42
N SER A 142 38.96 32.36 -23.56
CA SER A 142 39.53 32.65 -24.89
C SER A 142 39.73 34.16 -25.10
N GLY A 143 38.79 34.99 -24.64
CA GLY A 143 38.89 36.45 -24.67
C GLY A 143 40.02 36.99 -23.80
N GLU A 144 40.15 36.49 -22.57
CA GLU A 144 41.22 36.88 -21.65
C GLU A 144 42.60 36.48 -22.17
N ILE A 145 42.74 35.28 -22.74
CA ILE A 145 43.99 34.82 -23.37
C ILE A 145 44.40 35.76 -24.50
N LYS A 146 43.48 36.13 -25.41
CA LYS A 146 43.76 37.09 -26.49
C LYS A 146 44.15 38.46 -25.95
N ALA A 147 43.50 38.92 -24.88
CA ALA A 147 43.85 40.20 -24.26
C ALA A 147 45.25 40.18 -23.63
N LEU A 148 45.64 39.05 -23.01
CA LEU A 148 46.99 38.85 -22.51
C LEU A 148 48.03 38.79 -23.63
N ASP A 149 47.74 38.11 -24.73
CA ASP A 149 48.60 38.06 -25.91
C ASP A 149 48.92 39.46 -26.46
N VAL A 150 47.88 40.30 -26.65
CA VAL A 150 48.04 41.70 -27.07
C VAL A 150 48.90 42.51 -26.08
N ARG A 151 48.73 42.28 -24.77
CA ARG A 151 49.53 42.95 -23.74
C ARG A 151 50.98 42.48 -23.79
N LEU A 152 51.23 41.20 -24.03
CA LEU A 152 52.57 40.64 -24.16
C LEU A 152 53.29 41.23 -25.37
N THR A 153 52.66 41.25 -26.56
CA THR A 153 53.23 41.88 -27.76
C THR A 153 53.56 43.36 -27.53
N ARG A 154 52.73 44.08 -26.77
CA ARG A 154 53.02 45.48 -26.42
C ARG A 154 54.24 45.62 -25.52
N VAL A 155 54.43 44.69 -24.58
CA VAL A 155 55.61 44.66 -23.70
C VAL A 155 56.86 44.34 -24.51
N GLU A 156 56.81 43.33 -25.39
CA GLU A 156 57.91 42.98 -26.31
C GLU A 156 58.33 44.19 -27.15
N ALA A 157 57.38 44.87 -27.80
CA ALA A 157 57.69 46.08 -28.59
C ALA A 157 58.24 47.25 -27.74
N ARG A 158 57.98 47.29 -26.43
CA ARG A 158 58.62 48.27 -25.53
C ARG A 158 60.04 47.86 -25.18
N LEU A 159 60.30 46.57 -24.99
CA LEU A 159 61.64 46.04 -24.78
C LEU A 159 62.55 46.32 -25.99
N ASP A 160 62.07 46.07 -27.21
CA ASP A 160 62.82 46.36 -28.44
C ASP A 160 63.23 47.83 -28.56
N ARG A 161 62.32 48.74 -28.19
CA ARG A 161 62.60 50.19 -28.16
C ARG A 161 63.67 50.54 -27.14
N ILE A 162 63.56 49.99 -25.93
CA ILE A 162 64.55 50.22 -24.86
C ILE A 162 65.92 49.67 -25.28
N GLU A 163 65.97 48.51 -25.93
CA GLU A 163 67.21 47.93 -26.43
C GLU A 163 67.88 48.86 -27.46
N LYS A 164 67.10 49.40 -28.40
CA LYS A 164 67.59 50.39 -29.37
C LYS A 164 68.07 51.69 -28.71
N ASP A 165 67.32 52.21 -27.74
CA ASP A 165 67.73 53.41 -27.01
C ASP A 165 69.05 53.18 -26.24
N ILE A 166 69.25 51.99 -25.67
CA ILE A 166 70.51 51.60 -25.03
C ILE A 166 71.68 51.57 -26.03
N GLU A 167 71.47 51.07 -27.25
CA GLU A 167 72.49 51.08 -28.29
C GLU A 167 72.92 52.51 -28.67
N VAL A 168 71.96 53.42 -28.83
CA VAL A 168 72.23 54.84 -29.10
C VAL A 168 73.03 55.47 -27.95
N ILE A 169 72.60 55.27 -26.70
CA ILE A 169 73.30 55.78 -25.52
C ILE A 169 74.74 55.24 -25.45
N LYS A 170 74.97 53.94 -25.75
CA LYS A 170 76.32 53.36 -25.79
C LYS A 170 77.20 54.04 -26.86
N ALA A 171 76.64 54.38 -28.01
CA ALA A 171 77.35 55.10 -29.07
C ALA A 171 77.70 56.53 -28.60
N ASP A 172 76.74 57.28 -28.06
CA ASP A 172 76.93 58.64 -27.55
C ASP A 172 78.00 58.69 -26.45
N VAL A 173 77.96 57.75 -25.50
CA VAL A 173 78.97 57.61 -24.45
C VAL A 173 80.36 57.36 -25.03
N SER A 174 80.46 56.56 -26.10
CA SER A 174 81.74 56.27 -26.77
C SER A 174 82.30 57.48 -27.51
N ALA A 175 81.44 58.26 -28.16
CA ALA A 175 81.80 59.54 -28.77
C ALA A 175 82.31 60.53 -27.72
N LEU A 176 81.57 60.72 -26.62
CA LEU A 176 81.97 61.60 -25.52
C LEU A 176 83.31 61.20 -24.91
N LYS A 177 83.57 59.89 -24.74
CA LYS A 177 84.86 59.37 -24.26
C LYS A 177 86.01 59.71 -25.22
N THR A 178 85.73 59.74 -26.52
CA THR A 178 86.69 60.13 -27.57
C THR A 178 86.95 61.63 -27.55
N ASP A 179 85.90 62.45 -27.48
CA ASP A 179 86.01 63.91 -27.35
C ASP A 179 86.80 64.31 -26.10
N MET A 180 86.52 63.67 -24.96
CA MET A 180 87.27 63.88 -23.72
C MET A 180 88.76 63.56 -23.89
N ARG A 181 89.10 62.53 -24.68
CA ARG A 181 90.51 62.20 -24.99
C ARG A 181 91.15 63.28 -25.84
N TRP A 182 90.44 63.82 -26.83
CA TRP A 182 90.89 64.94 -27.65
C TRP A 182 91.11 66.20 -26.81
N ILE A 183 90.16 66.57 -25.96
CA ILE A 183 90.26 67.72 -25.05
C ILE A 183 91.46 67.56 -24.12
N LYS A 184 91.65 66.39 -23.50
CA LYS A 184 92.82 66.12 -22.65
C LYS A 184 94.15 66.29 -23.41
N ARG A 185 94.23 65.80 -24.65
CA ARG A 185 95.42 65.98 -25.50
C ARG A 185 95.65 67.45 -25.84
N LEU A 186 94.61 68.17 -26.22
CA LEU A 186 94.66 69.60 -26.52
C LEU A 186 95.15 70.39 -25.29
N LEU A 187 94.57 70.14 -24.12
CA LEU A 187 94.98 70.78 -22.86
C LEU A 187 96.44 70.49 -22.51
N MET A 188 96.94 69.27 -22.75
CA MET A 188 98.36 68.96 -22.54
C MET A 188 99.27 69.76 -23.49
N VAL A 189 98.92 69.88 -24.77
CA VAL A 189 99.68 70.68 -25.74
C VAL A 189 99.66 72.17 -25.36
N MET A 190 98.51 72.68 -24.95
CA MET A 190 98.39 74.07 -24.47
C MET A 190 99.22 74.29 -23.20
N ALA A 191 99.17 73.37 -22.23
CA ALA A 191 99.96 73.47 -21.01
C ALA A 191 101.47 73.43 -21.30
N THR A 192 101.95 72.52 -22.15
CA THR A 192 103.38 72.43 -22.50
C THR A 192 103.85 73.67 -23.28
N THR A 193 103.08 74.15 -24.26
CA THR A 193 103.40 75.38 -25.00
C THR A 193 103.43 76.60 -24.08
N MET A 194 102.51 76.71 -23.13
CA MET A 194 102.49 77.79 -22.14
C MET A 194 103.70 77.73 -21.19
N VAL A 195 104.10 76.54 -20.74
CA VAL A 195 105.33 76.35 -19.95
C VAL A 195 106.58 76.74 -20.74
N ILE A 196 106.70 76.31 -22.01
CA ILE A 196 107.83 76.69 -22.88
C ILE A 196 107.89 78.22 -23.07
N ALA A 197 106.74 78.86 -23.32
CA ALA A 197 106.66 80.31 -23.47
C ALA A 197 107.05 81.05 -22.18
N ALA A 198 106.60 80.58 -21.02
CA ALA A 198 106.96 81.16 -19.73
C ALA A 198 108.47 81.01 -19.43
N ILE A 199 109.07 79.85 -19.71
CA ILE A 199 110.51 79.64 -19.61
C ILE A 199 111.25 80.63 -20.52
N LYS A 200 110.85 80.73 -21.80
CA LYS A 200 111.48 81.66 -22.75
C LYS A 200 111.40 83.12 -22.28
N TYR A 201 110.30 83.51 -21.63
CA TYR A 201 110.12 84.86 -21.08
C TYR A 201 111.03 85.13 -19.87
N ILE A 202 111.27 84.14 -19.00
CA ILE A 202 112.11 84.29 -17.81
C ILE A 202 113.61 84.33 -18.15
N PHE A 203 114.05 83.62 -19.20
CA PHE A 203 115.46 83.48 -19.58
C PHE A 203 115.92 84.40 -20.74
N SER A 204 115.06 85.32 -21.20
CA SER A 204 115.40 86.35 -22.19
C SER A 204 115.50 87.73 -21.56
#